data_AF-A0A0D6J9L1-F1
#
_entry.id   AF-A0A0D6J9L1-F1
#
_cell.length_a   1.000
_cell.length_b   1.000
_cell.length_c   1.000
_cell.angle_alpha   90.00
_cell.angle_beta   90.00
_cell.angle_gamma   90.00
#
_symmetry.space_group_name_H-M   'P 1'
#
loop_
_entity.id
_entity.type
_entity.pdbx_description
1 polymer ?
#
loop_
_entity_poly.entity_id
_entity_poly.type
_entity_poly.pdbx_seq_one_letter_code
_entity_poly.pdbx_strand_id
1 'polypeptide(L)' 'MSIDLSGAGGHPDMDYNEHARTYRAFLRATQIMVVLLVLLLAGMAIFLV' A
#
# COMPACT_ATOMS: atom_id res chain seq x y z
N MET A 1 -2.46 1.00 -14.70
CA MET A 1 -1.51 -0.11 -14.96
C MET A 1 -1.85 -1.23 -13.99
N SER A 2 -2.33 -2.38 -14.48
CA SER A 2 -2.62 -3.54 -13.63
C SER A 2 -1.37 -4.40 -13.52
N ILE A 3 -0.97 -4.74 -12.30
CA ILE A 3 0.06 -5.76 -12.08
C ILE A 3 -0.55 -7.09 -12.50
N ASP A 4 0.07 -7.78 -13.46
CA ASP A 4 -0.39 -9.11 -13.85
C ASP A 4 0.00 -10.12 -12.77
N LEU A 5 -1.00 -10.52 -12.00
CA LEU A 5 -0.90 -11.50 -10.91
C LEU A 5 -1.56 -12.82 -11.30
N SER A 6 -1.95 -12.97 -12.58
CA SER A 6 -2.60 -14.18 -13.08
C SER A 6 -1.60 -15.30 -13.39
N GLY A 7 -0.30 -15.00 -13.38
CA GLY A 7 0.76 -15.91 -13.80
C GLY A 7 0.88 -16.08 -15.32
N ALA A 8 -0.02 -15.47 -16.10
CA ALA A 8 0.04 -15.50 -17.57
C ALA A 8 1.29 -14.71 -18.05
N GLY A 9 2.32 -15.43 -18.48
CA GLY A 9 3.61 -14.84 -18.87
C GLY A 9 4.62 -14.70 -17.72
N GLY A 10 4.28 -15.22 -16.55
CA GLY A 10 5.11 -15.29 -15.37
C GLY A 10 5.96 -16.56 -15.27
N HIS A 11 6.92 -16.60 -14.33
CA HIS A 11 7.66 -17.83 -14.08
C HIS A 11 6.73 -18.85 -13.40
N PRO A 12 6.61 -20.10 -13.89
CA PRO A 12 5.59 -21.05 -13.45
C PRO A 12 5.69 -21.43 -11.96
N ASP A 13 6.88 -21.36 -11.38
CA ASP A 13 7.12 -21.66 -9.95
C ASP A 13 6.86 -20.45 -9.01
N MET A 14 6.44 -19.31 -9.53
CA MET A 14 6.25 -18.08 -8.74
C MET A 14 4.85 -18.03 -8.12
N ASP A 15 4.79 -17.86 -6.79
CA ASP A 15 3.51 -17.69 -6.08
C ASP A 15 2.98 -16.26 -6.19
N TYR A 16 2.21 -16.02 -7.26
CA TYR A 16 1.57 -14.73 -7.52
C TYR A 16 0.52 -14.34 -6.46
N ASN A 17 -0.05 -15.30 -5.73
CA ASN A 17 -1.04 -15.00 -4.69
C ASN A 17 -0.39 -14.31 -3.48
N GLU A 18 0.82 -14.74 -3.12
CA GLU A 18 1.62 -14.14 -2.06
C GLU A 18 1.99 -12.69 -2.39
N HIS A 19 2.45 -12.45 -3.62
CA HIS A 19 2.76 -11.10 -4.11
C HIS A 19 1.54 -10.19 -4.11
N ALA A 20 0.40 -10.70 -4.56
CA ALA A 20 -0.86 -9.97 -4.55
C ALA A 20 -1.28 -9.59 -3.11
N ARG A 21 -1.13 -10.52 -2.15
CA ARG A 21 -1.46 -10.28 -0.75
C ARG A 21 -0.57 -9.20 -0.14
N THR A 22 0.74 -9.30 -0.36
CA THR A 22 1.73 -8.33 0.15
C THR A 22 1.50 -6.95 -0.46
N TYR A 23 1.26 -6.85 -1.77
CA TYR A 23 0.98 -5.58 -2.43
C TYR A 23 -0.29 -4.91 -1.90
N ARG A 24 -1.37 -5.69 -1.70
CA ARG A 24 -2.60 -5.17 -1.08
C ARG A 24 -2.38 -4.68 0.34
N ALA A 25 -1.58 -5.39 1.13
CA ALA A 25 -1.24 -4.98 2.49
C ALA A 25 -0.43 -3.68 2.49
N PHE A 26 0.57 -3.57 1.60
CA PHE A 26 1.37 -2.36 1.41
C PHE A 26 0.51 -1.14 1.06
N LEU A 27 -0.43 -1.28 0.11
CA LEU A 27 -1.33 -0.19 -0.27
C LEU A 27 -2.22 0.27 0.90
N ARG A 28 -2.80 -0.66 1.65
CA ARG A 28 -3.64 -0.33 2.82
C ARG A 28 -2.82 0.37 3.91
N ALA A 29 -1.62 -0.15 4.22
CA ALA A 29 -0.72 0.46 5.19
C ALA A 29 -0.32 1.88 4.77
N THR A 30 0.03 2.06 3.49
CA THR A 30 0.39 3.38 2.93
C THR A 30 -0.76 4.36 3.04
N GLN A 31 -1.98 3.94 2.70
CA GLN A 31 -3.16 4.80 2.82
C GLN A 31 -3.41 5.23 4.27
N ILE A 32 -3.31 4.30 5.22
CA ILE A 32 -3.46 4.61 6.66
C ILE A 32 -2.38 5.61 7.10
N MET A 33 -1.11 5.37 6.72
CA MET A 33 0.00 6.25 7.07
C MET A 33 -0.16 7.66 6.51
N VAL A 34 -0.65 7.79 5.27
CA VAL A 34 -0.94 9.10 4.67
C VAL A 34 -2.04 9.83 5.45
N VAL A 35 -3.12 9.14 5.83
CA VAL A 35 -4.18 9.73 6.66
C VAL A 35 -3.64 10.20 8.01
N LEU A 36 -2.81 9.38 8.68
CA LEU A 36 -2.19 9.75 9.95
C LEU A 36 -1.25 10.96 9.81
N LEU A 37 -0.48 11.04 8.72
CA LEU A 37 0.38 12.20 8.44
C LEU A 37 -0.45 13.48 8.25
N VAL A 38 -1.55 13.41 7.51
CA VAL A 38 -2.45 14.57 7.34
C VAL A 38 -3.04 15.00 8.68
N LEU A 39 -3.49 14.06 9.51
CA LEU A 39 -4.01 14.37 10.86
C LEU A 39 -2.93 14.98 11.76
N LEU A 40 -1.70 14.46 11.71
CA LEU A 40 -0.57 14.99 12.47
C LEU A 40 -0.28 16.44 12.05
N LEU A 41 -0.17 16.70 10.74
CA LEU A 41 0.10 18.05 10.23
C LEU A 41 -1.04 19.02 10.55
N ALA A 42 -2.30 18.59 10.46
CA ALA A 42 -3.44 19.39 10.86
C ALA A 42 -3.43 19.69 12.37
N GLY A 43 -3.09 18.69 13.19
CA GLY A 43 -2.89 18.86 14.63
C GLY A 43 -1.79 19.86 14.95
N MET A 44 -0.63 19.73 14.29
CA MET A 44 0.46 20.70 14.43
C MET A 44 0.02 22.11 14.01
N ALA A 45 -0.71 22.26 12.90
CA ALA A 45 -1.19 23.56 12.45
C ALA A 45 -2.13 24.26 13.47
N ILE A 46 -2.86 23.50 14.28
CA ILE A 46 -3.80 24.03 15.28
C ILE A 46 -3.11 24.24 16.65
N PHE A 47 -2.27 23.29 17.07
CA PHE A 47 -1.74 23.23 18.44
C PHE A 47 -0.29 23.71 18.56
N LEU A 48 0.47 23.73 17.47
CA LEU A 48 1.87 24.19 17.46
C LEU A 48 1.90 25.67 17.09
N VAL A 49 1.72 26.50 18.13
CA VAL A 49 1.98 27.95 18.14
C VAL A 49 3.46 28.21 18.33
#